data_AF-A0A375I0Q2-F1
#
_entry.id   AF-A0A375I0Q2-F1
#
_cell.length_a   1.000
_cell.length_b   1.000
_cell.length_c   1.000
_cell.angle_alpha   90.00
_cell.angle_beta   90.00
_cell.angle_gamma   90.00
#
_symmetry.space_group_name_H-M   'P 1'
#
loop_
_entity.id
_entity.type
_entity.pdbx_description
1 polymer ?
#
loop_
_entity_poly.entity_id
_entity_poly.type
_entity_poly.pdbx_seq_one_letter_code
_entity_poly.pdbx_strand_id
1 'polypeptide(L)' 'MVAVPPLEEQRRIADILDKFDALVNDLNSGLPAEIAARRKQYEYYRDRLLTFPEKGASA' A
#
# COMPACT_ATOMS: atom_id res chain seq x y z
N MET A 1 -14.36 -5.49 35.67
CA MET A 1 -12.93 -5.82 35.46
C MET A 1 -12.86 -6.79 34.30
N VAL A 2 -11.98 -6.57 33.32
CA VAL A 2 -11.77 -7.51 32.21
C VAL A 2 -10.81 -8.60 32.69
N ALA A 3 -11.16 -9.86 32.46
CA ALA A 3 -10.27 -10.97 32.76
C ALA A 3 -9.09 -10.94 31.79
N VAL A 4 -7.88 -10.93 32.33
CA VAL A 4 -6.65 -10.91 31.54
C VAL A 4 -6.25 -12.37 31.24
N PRO A 5 -6.10 -12.75 29.96
CA PRO A 5 -5.70 -14.12 29.60
C PRO A 5 -4.25 -14.42 30.01
N PRO A 6 -3.80 -15.69 30.01
CA PRO A 6 -2.41 -16.04 30.28
C PRO A 6 -1.43 -15.32 29.35
N LEU A 7 -0.19 -15.08 29.83
CA LEU A 7 0.82 -14.32 29.08
C LEU A 7 1.15 -14.91 27.70
N GLU A 8 1.13 -16.23 27.56
CA GLU A 8 1.36 -16.90 26.28
C GLU A 8 0.30 -16.52 25.24
N GLU A 9 -0.97 -16.51 25.66
CA GLU A 9 -2.08 -16.14 24.79
C GLU A 9 -2.05 -14.64 24.46
N GLN A 10 -1.66 -13.79 25.42
CA GLN A 10 -1.46 -12.37 25.15
C GLN A 10 -0.39 -12.12 24.08
N ARG A 11 0.75 -12.82 24.16
CA ARG A 11 1.83 -12.71 23.16
C ARG A 11 1.36 -13.19 21.79
N ARG A 12 0.66 -14.32 21.73
CA ARG A 12 0.09 -14.84 20.49
C ARG A 12 -0.85 -13.82 19.84
N ILE A 13 -1.72 -13.20 20.63
CA ILE A 13 -2.64 -12.16 20.15
C ILE A 13 -1.88 -10.92 19.69
N ALA A 14 -0.92 -10.44 20.47
CA ALA A 14 -0.10 -9.27 20.11
C ALA A 14 0.65 -9.49 18.79
N ASP A 15 1.32 -10.63 18.62
CA ASP A 15 2.05 -10.97 17.39
C ASP A 15 1.15 -10.99 16.15
N ILE A 16 -0.11 -11.40 16.31
CA ILE A 16 -1.09 -11.38 15.22
C ILE A 16 -1.51 -9.94 14.90
N LEU A 17 -1.81 -9.14 15.93
CA LEU A 17 -2.20 -7.75 15.76
C LEU A 17 -1.07 -6.90 15.16
N ASP A 18 0.18 -7.12 15.58
CA ASP A 18 1.35 -6.44 15.03
C ASP A 18 1.52 -6.71 13.53
N LYS A 19 1.24 -7.95 13.08
CA LYS A 19 1.26 -8.30 11.64
C LYS A 19 0.16 -7.59 10.87
N PHE A 20 -1.05 -7.49 11.43
CA PHE A 20 -2.14 -6.76 10.79
C PHE A 20 -1.85 -5.26 10.74
N ASP A 21 -1.31 -4.70 11.82
CA ASP A 21 -0.94 -3.29 11.88
C ASP A 21 0.13 -2.95 10.83
N ALA A 22 1.21 -3.74 10.77
CA ALA A 22 2.26 -3.57 9.77
C ALA A 22 1.71 -3.69 8.33
N LEU A 23 0.81 -4.64 8.07
CA LEU A 23 0.22 -4.81 6.74
C LEU A 23 -0.64 -3.61 6.31
N VAL A 24 -1.39 -3.01 7.23
CA VAL A 24 -2.40 -2.00 6.91
C VAL A 24 -1.87 -0.57 7.04
N ASN A 25 -0.98 -0.31 8.00
CA ASN A 25 -0.61 1.04 8.41
C ASN A 25 0.85 1.41 8.11
N ASP A 26 1.75 0.46 7.84
CA ASP A 26 3.12 0.79 7.45
C ASP A 26 3.12 1.55 6.11
N LEU A 27 3.73 2.73 6.08
CA LEU A 27 3.79 3.55 4.87
C LEU A 27 4.85 3.10 3.87
N ASN A 28 5.87 2.38 4.35
CA ASN A 28 6.99 1.91 3.54
C ASN A 28 6.79 0.48 3.04
N SER A 29 5.87 -0.27 3.65
CA SER A 29 5.48 -1.61 3.26
C SER A 29 3.95 -1.77 3.22
N GLY A 30 3.45 -2.99 3.09
CA GLY A 30 2.01 -3.26 3.15
C GLY A 30 1.15 -2.53 2.09
N LEU A 31 -0.12 -2.32 2.44
CA LEU A 31 -1.13 -1.75 1.55
C LEU A 31 -0.85 -0.29 1.15
N PRO A 32 -0.42 0.63 2.04
CA PRO A 32 -0.16 2.00 1.66
C PRO A 32 0.95 2.11 0.59
N ALA A 33 2.03 1.33 0.73
CA ALA A 33 3.11 1.30 -0.24
C ALA A 33 2.64 0.76 -1.60
N GLU A 34 1.83 -0.30 -1.60
CA GLU A 34 1.26 -0.84 -2.85
C GLU A 34 0.33 0.17 -3.54
N ILE A 35 -0.56 0.84 -2.79
CA ILE A 35 -1.47 1.86 -3.34
C ILE A 35 -0.67 3.00 -3.97
N ALA A 36 0.38 3.48 -3.31
CA ALA A 36 1.25 4.53 -3.84
C ALA A 36 1.93 4.09 -5.14
N ALA A 37 2.45 2.85 -5.19
CA ALA A 37 3.05 2.29 -6.40
C ALA A 37 2.04 2.18 -7.55
N ARG A 38 0.82 1.71 -7.27
CA ARG A 38 -0.26 1.58 -8.27
C ARG A 38 -0.75 2.93 -8.79
N ARG A 39 -0.79 3.97 -7.94
CA ARG A 39 -1.10 5.35 -8.37
C ARG A 39 -0.04 5.88 -9.34
N LYS A 40 1.25 5.73 -9.01
CA LYS A 40 2.35 6.12 -9.91
C LYS A 40 2.28 5.37 -11.24
N GLN A 41 2.01 4.07 -11.19
CA GLN A 41 1.84 3.25 -12.39
C GLN A 41 0.67 3.76 -13.25
N TYR A 42 -0.48 4.04 -12.63
CA TYR A 42 -1.64 4.58 -13.33
C TYR A 42 -1.34 5.94 -13.98
N GLU A 43 -0.71 6.87 -13.26
CA GLU A 43 -0.33 8.19 -13.78
C GLU A 43 0.60 8.05 -15.00
N TYR A 44 1.64 7.22 -14.91
CA TYR A 44 2.56 6.97 -16.01
C TYR A 44 1.83 6.47 -17.27
N TYR A 45 0.95 5.49 -17.13
CA TYR A 45 0.22 4.94 -18.28
C TYR A 45 -0.86 5.90 -18.80
N ARG A 46 -1.54 6.63 -17.92
CA ARG A 46 -2.49 7.67 -18.30
C ARG A 46 -1.79 8.73 -19.16
N ASP A 47 -0.67 9.25 -18.70
CA ASP A 47 0.06 10.31 -19.39
C ASP A 47 0.62 9.79 -20.72
N ARG A 48 1.16 8.57 -20.76
CA ARG A 48 1.60 7.93 -22.01
C ARG A 48 0.46 7.73 -23.02
N LEU A 49 -0.74 7.36 -22.58
CA LEU A 49 -1.89 7.14 -23.45
C LEU A 49 -2.50 8.45 -23.96
N LEU A 50 -2.46 9.50 -23.14
CA LEU A 50 -3.04 10.81 -23.46
C LEU A 50 -2.05 11.78 -24.10
N THR A 51 -0.76 11.44 -24.13
CA THR A 51 0.25 12.17 -24.89
C THR A 51 0.27 11.64 -26.33
N PHE A 52 -0.37 12.38 -27.23
CA PHE A 52 -0.28 12.10 -28.66
C PHE A 52 0.91 12.88 -29.24
N PRO A 53 1.77 12.27 -30.07
CA PRO A 53 2.74 13.03 -30.84
C PRO A 53 1.98 14.03 -31.73
N GLU A 54 2.39 15.30 -31.72
CA GLU A 54 1.80 16.30 -32.61
C GLU A 54 1.93 15.84 -34.06
N LYS A 55 0.80 15.67 -34.74
CA LYS A 55 0.78 15.56 -36.21
C LYS A 55 1.16 16.92 -36.79
N GLY A 56 2.46 17.23 -36.85
CA GLY A 56 2.87 18.55 -37.32
C GLY A 56 4.36 18.87 -37.43
N ALA A 57 5.29 17.93 -37.18
CA ALA A 57 6.72 18.15 -37.39
C ALA A 57 7.28 17.25 -38.50
N SER A 58 6.70 17.35 -39.70
CA SER A 58 7.40 17.10 -40.97
C SER A 58 6.59 17.75 -42.09
N ALA A 59 6.79 19.05 -42.27
CA ALA A 59 6.67 19.69 -43.57
C ALA A 59 8.07 19.66 -44.22
#